data_AF-A0AAV4MU44-F1
#
_entry.id   AF-A0AAV4MU44-F1
#
_cell.length_a   1.000
_cell.length_b   1.000
_cell.length_c   1.000
_cell.angle_alpha   90.00
_cell.angle_beta   90.00
_cell.angle_gamma   90.00
#
_symmetry.space_group_name_H-M   'P 1'
#
loop_
_entity.id
_entity.type
_entity.pdbx_description
1 polymer ?
#
loop_
_entity_poly.entity_id
_entity_poly.type
_entity_poly.pdbx_seq_one_letter_code
_entity_poly.pdbx_strand_id
1 'polypeptide(L)'
;MLYSVSELQAVAIIALSCNVNNTEDVGKIFLSGTLTLYENTISHFKELQLEDGSFGNAYTTALITQALISSGQEHSKSWKLNAAIKYLMDHLNSTSTDLLSTYLTLPLLNGKTLMDVSKINCSANPRKHGDDPVSELKDYLGPKMNVQFSLYIGDEKDVIHTIALRVPENYTAAEVMELAEVEDPKYKFKWKTMSGKMYVYDIASIANDPEMGKFWLLYIGETNNTNPLLHLTTSPDELILKAEDHLVFWYKTASV
;
A
#
# COMPACT_ATOMS: atom_id res chain seq x y z
N MET A 1 7.15 -26.47 21.43
CA MET A 1 6.09 -25.94 20.55
C MET A 1 5.64 -27.10 19.68
N LEU A 2 4.51 -27.72 20.01
CA LEU A 2 3.92 -28.82 19.23
C LEU A 2 2.88 -28.18 18.32
N TYR A 3 3.07 -28.22 17.00
CA TYR A 3 2.05 -27.79 16.05
C TYR A 3 0.83 -28.68 16.17
N SER A 4 -0.36 -28.09 16.05
CA SER A 4 -1.59 -28.86 15.90
C SER A 4 -1.62 -29.54 14.53
N VAL A 5 -2.37 -30.65 14.41
CA VAL A 5 -2.51 -31.38 13.14
C VAL A 5 -3.03 -30.47 12.02
N SER A 6 -3.95 -29.55 12.33
CA SER A 6 -4.53 -28.61 11.37
C SER A 6 -3.50 -27.61 10.83
N GLU A 7 -2.54 -27.18 11.64
CA GLU A 7 -1.47 -26.26 11.19
C GLU A 7 -0.52 -26.95 10.22
N LEU A 8 -0.17 -28.22 10.49
CA LEU A 8 0.64 -29.03 9.57
C LEU A 8 -0.10 -29.28 8.26
N GLN A 9 -1.40 -29.59 8.32
CA GLN A 9 -2.24 -29.72 7.14
C GLN A 9 -2.32 -28.40 6.36
N ALA A 10 -2.44 -27.26 7.03
CA ALA A 10 -2.53 -25.96 6.37
C ALA A 10 -1.26 -25.64 5.60
N VAL A 11 -0.08 -25.84 6.21
CA VAL A 11 1.21 -25.69 5.53
C VAL A 11 1.32 -26.64 4.33
N ALA A 12 0.88 -27.90 4.49
CA ALA A 12 0.85 -28.86 3.38
C ALA A 12 -0.05 -28.38 2.23
N ILE A 13 -1.24 -27.85 2.51
CA ILE A 13 -2.15 -27.30 1.50
C ILE A 13 -1.53 -26.08 0.80
N ILE A 14 -0.86 -25.17 1.53
CA ILE A 14 -0.15 -24.02 0.92
C ILE A 14 0.91 -24.52 -0.07
N ALA A 15 1.73 -25.49 0.34
CA ALA A 15 2.79 -26.06 -0.50
C ALA A 15 2.24 -26.79 -1.73
N LEU A 16 1.20 -27.61 -1.53
CA LEU A 16 0.53 -28.33 -2.61
C LEU A 16 -0.12 -27.37 -3.62
N SER A 17 -0.78 -26.32 -3.14
CA SER A 17 -1.42 -25.33 -3.99
C SER A 17 -0.38 -24.54 -4.81
N CYS A 18 0.82 -24.30 -4.27
CA CYS A 18 1.93 -23.69 -5.01
C CYS A 18 2.31 -24.55 -6.22
N ASN A 19 2.40 -25.87 -6.03
CA ASN A 19 2.74 -26.79 -7.11
C ASN A 19 1.63 -26.85 -8.17
N VAL A 20 0.36 -26.87 -7.74
CA VAL A 20 -0.80 -26.82 -8.65
C VAL A 20 -0.79 -25.57 -9.53
N ASN A 21 -0.55 -24.40 -8.92
CA ASN A 21 -0.58 -23.12 -9.62
C ASN A 21 0.54 -22.98 -10.68
N ASN A 22 1.62 -23.75 -10.57
CA ASN A 22 2.75 -23.74 -11.50
C ASN A 22 2.57 -24.68 -12.71
N THR A 23 1.44 -25.40 -12.81
CA THR A 23 1.20 -26.38 -13.88
C THR A 23 -0.22 -26.31 -14.42
N GLU A 24 -0.37 -26.44 -15.73
CA GLU A 24 -1.67 -26.43 -16.40
C GLU A 24 -2.47 -27.74 -16.23
N ASP A 25 -1.86 -28.80 -15.68
CA ASP A 25 -2.43 -30.16 -15.63
C ASP A 25 -2.35 -30.77 -14.22
N VAL A 26 -3.37 -30.45 -13.41
CA VAL A 26 -3.53 -30.92 -12.01
C VAL A 26 -3.51 -32.46 -11.92
N GLY A 27 -3.98 -33.15 -12.96
CA GLY A 27 -4.04 -34.62 -13.01
C GLY A 27 -2.68 -35.30 -13.18
N LYS A 28 -1.63 -34.56 -13.58
CA LYS A 28 -0.25 -35.08 -13.64
C LYS A 28 0.51 -34.94 -12.32
N ILE A 29 0.13 -33.99 -11.47
CA ILE A 29 0.81 -33.75 -10.18
C ILE A 29 0.36 -34.73 -9.12
N PHE A 30 -0.94 -35.01 -9.05
CA PHE A 30 -1.51 -35.80 -7.99
C PHE A 30 -1.88 -37.20 -8.47
N LEU A 31 -1.37 -38.20 -7.75
CA LEU A 31 -2.04 -39.49 -7.70
C LEU A 31 -3.48 -39.23 -7.20
N SER A 32 -4.48 -39.91 -7.76
CA SER A 32 -5.90 -39.65 -7.48
C SER A 32 -6.22 -39.54 -5.98
N GLY A 33 -5.61 -40.40 -5.14
CA GLY A 33 -5.77 -40.36 -3.69
C GLY A 33 -5.25 -39.09 -3.01
N THR A 34 -4.20 -38.46 -3.54
CA THR A 34 -3.65 -37.21 -3.00
C THR A 34 -4.55 -36.02 -3.35
N LEU A 35 -5.15 -36.01 -4.55
CA LEU A 35 -6.11 -34.99 -4.94
C LEU A 35 -7.35 -35.05 -4.05
N THR A 36 -7.89 -36.25 -3.80
CA THR A 36 -9.03 -36.43 -2.89
C THR A 36 -8.70 -35.95 -1.47
N LEU A 37 -7.49 -36.25 -0.96
CA LEU A 37 -7.07 -35.77 0.35
C LEU A 37 -6.96 -34.25 0.41
N TYR A 38 -6.42 -33.63 -0.65
CA TYR A 38 -6.31 -32.18 -0.80
C TYR A 38 -7.69 -31.50 -0.74
N GLU A 39 -8.65 -31.96 -1.55
CA GLU A 39 -10.01 -31.43 -1.61
C GLU A 39 -10.79 -31.64 -0.31
N ASN A 40 -10.66 -32.82 0.30
CA ASN A 40 -11.30 -33.13 1.58
C ASN A 40 -10.75 -32.25 2.70
N THR A 41 -9.44 -32.00 2.73
CA THR A 41 -8.82 -31.15 3.75
C THR A 41 -9.28 -29.70 3.60
N ILE A 42 -9.37 -29.17 2.38
CA ILE A 42 -9.91 -27.83 2.11
C ILE A 42 -11.36 -27.73 2.59
N SER A 43 -12.18 -28.72 2.28
CA SER A 43 -13.59 -28.76 2.72
C SER A 43 -13.69 -28.80 4.25
N HIS A 44 -12.89 -29.65 4.89
CA HIS A 44 -12.82 -29.76 6.34
C HIS A 44 -12.41 -28.44 7.01
N PHE A 45 -11.43 -27.72 6.45
CA PHE A 45 -11.03 -26.42 6.98
C PHE A 45 -12.19 -25.43 7.02
N LYS A 46 -13.03 -25.37 5.98
CA LYS A 46 -14.18 -24.45 5.98
C LYS A 46 -15.18 -24.75 7.11
N GLU A 47 -15.35 -26.03 7.44
CA GLU A 47 -16.24 -26.48 8.52
C GLU A 47 -15.70 -26.17 9.92
N LEU A 48 -14.38 -26.01 10.07
CA LEU A 48 -13.74 -25.68 11.36
C LEU A 48 -13.90 -24.21 11.77
N GLN A 49 -14.46 -23.34 10.91
CA GLN A 49 -14.58 -21.93 11.25
C GLN A 49 -15.59 -21.74 12.38
N LEU A 50 -15.13 -21.12 13.47
CA LEU A 50 -15.93 -20.79 14.63
C LEU A 50 -16.83 -19.56 14.37
N GLU A 51 -17.82 -19.35 15.24
CA GLU A 51 -18.75 -18.22 15.11
C GLU A 51 -18.06 -16.85 15.21
N ASP A 52 -16.94 -16.76 15.94
CA ASP A 52 -16.11 -15.57 16.05
C ASP A 52 -15.26 -15.29 14.79
N GLY A 53 -15.34 -16.18 13.80
CA GLY A 53 -14.59 -16.09 12.54
C GLY A 53 -13.23 -16.79 12.58
N SER A 54 -12.77 -17.22 13.74
CA SER A 54 -11.46 -17.85 13.93
C SER A 54 -11.48 -19.35 13.61
N PHE A 55 -10.29 -19.93 13.64
CA PHE A 55 -10.07 -21.38 13.65
C PHE A 55 -9.45 -21.84 14.98
N GLY A 56 -9.80 -21.18 16.09
CA GLY A 56 -9.39 -21.52 17.45
C GLY A 56 -8.39 -20.56 18.07
N ASN A 57 -7.31 -20.21 17.37
CA ASN A 57 -6.34 -19.19 17.80
C ASN A 57 -5.76 -18.42 16.61
N ALA A 58 -5.01 -17.34 16.86
CA ALA A 58 -4.46 -16.49 15.80
C ALA A 58 -3.51 -17.22 14.83
N TYR A 59 -2.64 -18.11 15.32
CA TYR A 59 -1.69 -18.85 14.47
C TYR A 59 -2.40 -19.81 13.53
N THR A 60 -3.30 -20.64 14.08
CA THR A 60 -4.10 -21.60 13.32
C THR A 60 -5.03 -20.86 12.36
N THR A 61 -5.60 -19.73 12.79
CA THR A 61 -6.46 -18.90 11.94
C THR A 61 -5.70 -18.34 10.75
N ALA A 62 -4.50 -17.78 10.97
CA ALA A 62 -3.67 -17.25 9.90
C ALA A 62 -3.25 -18.35 8.91
N LEU A 63 -2.79 -19.51 9.40
CA LEU A 63 -2.36 -20.62 8.54
C LEU A 63 -3.49 -21.21 7.70
N ILE A 64 -4.66 -21.48 8.30
CA ILE A 64 -5.81 -22.02 7.57
C ILE A 64 -6.33 -21.00 6.56
N THR A 65 -6.38 -19.71 6.92
CA THR A 65 -6.78 -18.64 6.00
C THR A 65 -5.82 -18.56 4.80
N GLN A 66 -4.50 -18.63 5.04
CA GLN A 66 -3.51 -18.69 3.96
C GLN A 66 -3.70 -19.94 3.08
N ALA A 67 -4.00 -21.10 3.67
CA ALA A 67 -4.24 -22.34 2.93
C ALA A 67 -5.50 -22.26 2.04
N LEU A 68 -6.58 -21.66 2.54
CA LEU A 68 -7.83 -21.48 1.79
C LEU A 68 -7.67 -20.49 0.63
N ILE A 69 -7.00 -19.35 0.84
CA ILE A 69 -6.69 -18.40 -0.25
C ILE A 69 -5.75 -19.04 -1.27
N SER A 70 -4.71 -19.75 -0.80
CA SER A 70 -3.76 -20.45 -1.67
C SER A 70 -4.44 -21.47 -2.58
N SER A 71 -5.56 -22.07 -2.14
CA SER A 71 -6.33 -23.06 -2.88
C SER A 71 -7.52 -22.46 -3.67
N GLY A 72 -7.55 -21.14 -3.88
CA GLY A 72 -8.57 -20.47 -4.70
C GLY A 72 -9.95 -20.37 -4.05
N GLN A 73 -10.02 -20.39 -2.71
CA GLN A 73 -11.28 -20.38 -1.97
C GLN A 73 -11.71 -18.99 -1.47
N GLU A 74 -11.00 -17.93 -1.85
CA GLU A 74 -11.26 -16.54 -1.45
C GLU A 74 -12.68 -16.05 -1.76
N HIS A 75 -13.33 -16.59 -2.79
CA HIS A 75 -14.70 -16.27 -3.19
C HIS A 75 -15.73 -17.35 -2.81
N SER A 76 -15.32 -18.36 -2.04
CA SER A 76 -16.18 -19.47 -1.64
C SER A 76 -17.28 -19.01 -0.66
N LYS A 77 -18.55 -19.26 -0.99
CA LYS A 77 -19.69 -18.93 -0.10
C LYS A 77 -19.73 -19.75 1.20
N SER A 78 -19.08 -20.91 1.22
CA SER A 78 -19.04 -21.81 2.39
C SER A 78 -17.98 -21.43 3.42
N TRP A 79 -17.26 -20.32 3.24
CA TRP A 79 -16.27 -19.82 4.18
C TRP A 79 -16.41 -18.30 4.35
N LYS A 80 -16.34 -17.82 5.59
CA LYS A 80 -16.46 -16.40 5.90
C LYS A 80 -15.06 -15.77 6.01
N LEU A 81 -14.41 -15.51 4.88
CA LEU A 81 -13.08 -14.87 4.81
C LEU A 81 -13.03 -13.56 5.62
N ASN A 82 -14.01 -12.67 5.42
CA ASN A 82 -14.04 -11.37 6.11
C ASN A 82 -14.10 -11.51 7.64
N ALA A 83 -14.75 -12.55 8.15
CA ALA A 83 -14.80 -12.80 9.59
C ALA A 83 -13.43 -13.26 10.13
N ALA A 84 -12.71 -14.10 9.37
CA ALA A 84 -11.35 -14.52 9.72
C ALA A 84 -10.36 -13.34 9.68
N ILE A 85 -10.42 -12.49 8.66
CA ILE A 85 -9.59 -11.28 8.56
C ILE A 85 -9.89 -10.33 9.72
N LYS A 86 -11.17 -10.12 10.04
CA LYS A 86 -11.57 -9.29 11.18
C LYS A 86 -11.01 -9.82 12.50
N TYR A 87 -11.14 -11.11 12.77
CA TYR A 87 -10.56 -11.75 13.96
C TYR A 87 -9.04 -11.52 14.06
N LEU A 88 -8.32 -11.68 12.95
CA LEU A 88 -6.88 -11.47 12.90
C LEU A 88 -6.50 -9.99 13.11
N MET A 89 -7.24 -9.04 12.54
CA MET A 89 -7.04 -7.61 12.81
C MET A 89 -7.30 -7.26 14.28
N ASP A 90 -8.38 -7.79 14.86
CA ASP A 90 -8.70 -7.58 16.28
C ASP A 90 -7.60 -8.15 17.19
N HIS A 91 -7.03 -9.30 16.83
CA HIS A 91 -5.87 -9.88 17.53
C HIS A 91 -4.63 -8.97 17.43
N LEU A 92 -4.33 -8.45 16.24
CA LEU A 92 -3.18 -7.55 16.03
C LEU A 92 -3.31 -6.19 16.75
N ASN A 93 -4.53 -5.74 17.01
CA ASN A 93 -4.78 -4.52 17.77
C ASN A 93 -4.75 -4.74 19.29
N SER A 94 -4.56 -5.97 19.76
CA SER A 94 -4.46 -6.29 21.18
C SER A 94 -3.06 -5.98 21.75
N THR A 95 -2.96 -5.76 23.06
CA THR A 95 -1.68 -5.43 23.73
C THR A 95 -0.71 -6.62 23.83
N SER A 96 -1.13 -7.83 23.42
CA SER A 96 -0.40 -9.09 23.61
C SER A 96 -0.04 -9.80 22.31
N THR A 97 0.18 -9.06 21.23
CA THR A 97 0.62 -9.62 19.94
C THR A 97 2.05 -10.12 20.01
N ASP A 98 2.31 -11.30 19.45
CA ASP A 98 3.66 -11.82 19.28
C ASP A 98 4.13 -11.74 17.82
N LEU A 99 5.44 -11.91 17.64
CA LEU A 99 6.09 -11.80 16.33
C LEU A 99 5.57 -12.85 15.34
N LEU A 100 5.29 -14.08 15.79
CA LEU A 100 4.89 -15.17 14.91
C LEU A 100 3.46 -14.98 14.39
N SER A 101 2.51 -14.57 15.24
CA SER A 101 1.14 -14.25 14.81
C SER A 101 1.15 -13.07 13.83
N THR A 102 1.99 -12.05 14.08
CA THR A 102 2.20 -10.93 13.17
C THR A 102 2.74 -11.38 11.82
N TYR A 103 3.80 -12.20 11.81
CA TYR A 103 4.42 -12.74 10.60
C TYR A 103 3.43 -13.54 9.74
N LEU A 104 2.58 -14.36 10.36
CA LEU A 104 1.61 -15.18 9.63
C LEU A 104 0.40 -14.38 9.16
N THR A 105 0.06 -13.28 9.84
CA THR A 105 -1.13 -12.48 9.54
C THR A 105 -0.86 -11.39 8.50
N LEU A 106 0.30 -10.73 8.56
CA LEU A 106 0.58 -9.56 7.73
C LEU A 106 0.44 -9.81 6.20
N PRO A 107 0.85 -10.96 5.64
CA PRO A 107 0.62 -11.26 4.23
C PRO A 107 -0.88 -11.26 3.87
N LEU A 108 -1.73 -11.81 4.74
CA LEU A 108 -3.18 -11.90 4.52
C LEU A 108 -3.83 -10.52 4.44
N LEU A 109 -3.37 -9.56 5.25
CA LEU A 109 -3.87 -8.19 5.23
C LEU A 109 -3.51 -7.44 3.93
N ASN A 110 -2.51 -7.93 3.21
CA ASN A 110 -2.11 -7.43 1.89
C ASN A 110 -2.68 -8.30 0.75
N GLY A 111 -3.62 -9.20 1.04
CA GLY A 111 -4.19 -10.12 0.05
C GLY A 111 -3.18 -11.12 -0.52
N LYS A 112 -2.13 -11.45 0.23
CA LYS A 112 -1.06 -12.38 -0.15
C LYS A 112 -1.01 -13.59 0.78
N THR A 113 -0.34 -14.65 0.32
CA THR A 113 0.01 -15.80 1.15
C THR A 113 1.50 -16.14 1.01
N LEU A 114 1.98 -17.10 1.80
CA LEU A 114 3.34 -17.62 1.65
C LEU A 114 3.63 -18.22 0.25
N MET A 115 2.61 -18.56 -0.54
CA MET A 115 2.80 -18.99 -1.94
C MET A 115 3.35 -17.86 -2.82
N ASP A 116 3.01 -16.61 -2.51
CA ASP A 116 3.36 -15.45 -3.33
C ASP A 116 4.81 -14.99 -3.14
N VAL A 117 5.56 -15.58 -2.20
CA VAL A 117 6.96 -15.23 -1.93
C VAL A 117 7.83 -15.33 -3.18
N SER A 118 7.59 -16.35 -4.02
CA SER A 118 8.32 -16.54 -5.28
C SER A 118 8.02 -15.48 -6.34
N LYS A 119 6.90 -14.75 -6.20
CA LYS A 119 6.42 -13.71 -7.12
C LYS A 119 6.84 -12.31 -6.67
N ILE A 120 7.57 -12.19 -5.55
CA ILE A 120 8.02 -10.90 -5.03
C ILE A 120 9.10 -10.33 -5.94
N ASN A 121 8.93 -9.08 -6.36
CA ASN A 121 9.95 -8.35 -7.09
C ASN A 121 11.00 -7.79 -6.12
N CYS A 122 12.06 -8.56 -5.87
CA CYS A 122 13.16 -8.13 -4.98
C CYS A 122 14.02 -6.98 -5.54
N SER A 123 13.88 -6.66 -6.83
CA SER A 123 14.57 -5.52 -7.46
C SER A 123 13.75 -4.23 -7.36
N ALA A 124 12.45 -4.35 -7.05
CA ALA A 124 11.67 -3.22 -6.58
C ALA A 124 12.23 -2.80 -5.21
N ASN A 125 12.55 -1.51 -5.07
CA ASN A 125 12.87 -0.97 -3.76
C ASN A 125 11.65 -1.25 -2.85
N PRO A 126 11.81 -1.85 -1.66
CA PRO A 126 10.67 -2.12 -0.76
C PRO A 126 9.92 -0.86 -0.33
N ARG A 127 10.56 0.32 -0.46
CA ARG A 127 9.91 1.64 -0.30
C ARG A 127 9.26 2.19 -1.58
N LYS A 128 9.38 1.45 -2.69
CA LYS A 128 8.71 1.67 -3.99
C LYS A 128 7.72 0.55 -4.32
N HIS A 129 7.45 -0.38 -3.40
CA HIS A 129 6.48 -1.45 -3.62
C HIS A 129 5.06 -0.92 -3.39
N GLY A 130 4.68 -0.03 -4.31
CA GLY A 130 3.38 0.55 -4.57
C GLY A 130 3.47 1.01 -6.03
N ASP A 131 3.67 0.05 -6.94
CA ASP A 131 3.76 0.38 -8.36
C ASP A 131 2.37 0.81 -8.82
N ASP A 132 2.28 2.12 -8.96
CA ASP A 132 1.13 2.98 -9.23
C ASP A 132 0.32 3.37 -7.98
N PRO A 133 0.67 4.46 -7.27
CA PRO A 133 -0.22 5.08 -6.29
C PRO A 133 -1.61 5.41 -6.89
N VAL A 134 -1.75 5.51 -8.22
CA VAL A 134 -3.06 5.63 -8.89
C VAL A 134 -3.83 4.31 -8.84
N SER A 135 -3.16 3.15 -8.86
CA SER A 135 -3.81 1.83 -8.74
C SER A 135 -4.30 1.56 -7.32
N GLU A 136 -3.49 1.84 -6.30
CA GLU A 136 -3.91 1.77 -4.89
C GLU A 136 -5.03 2.78 -4.59
N LEU A 137 -4.98 3.95 -5.21
CA LEU A 137 -6.07 4.94 -5.16
C LEU A 137 -7.35 4.42 -5.82
N LYS A 138 -7.27 3.72 -6.95
CA LYS A 138 -8.46 3.16 -7.63
C LYS A 138 -9.18 2.15 -6.74
N ASP A 139 -8.42 1.33 -6.01
CA ASP A 139 -8.95 0.30 -5.13
C ASP A 139 -9.30 0.83 -3.73
N TYR A 140 -8.89 2.06 -3.39
CA TYR A 140 -9.29 2.74 -2.16
C TYR A 140 -10.79 3.08 -2.17
N LEU A 141 -11.55 2.39 -1.30
CA LEU A 141 -13.00 2.53 -1.13
C LEU A 141 -13.41 3.65 -0.14
N GLY A 142 -12.46 4.30 0.52
CA GLY A 142 -12.73 5.35 1.51
C GLY A 142 -13.02 6.74 0.91
N PRO A 143 -13.28 7.76 1.75
CA PRO A 143 -13.50 9.13 1.33
C PRO A 143 -12.30 9.73 0.57
N LYS A 144 -12.57 10.43 -0.54
CA LYS A 144 -11.55 11.07 -1.39
C LYS A 144 -11.84 12.56 -1.52
N MET A 145 -10.78 13.37 -1.55
CA MET A 145 -10.81 14.81 -1.77
C MET A 145 -10.13 15.19 -3.08
N ASN A 146 -10.49 16.36 -3.62
CA ASN A 146 -9.80 16.95 -4.76
C ASN A 146 -8.78 17.98 -4.26
N VAL A 147 -7.57 17.92 -4.80
CA VAL A 147 -6.49 18.88 -4.54
C VAL A 147 -5.92 19.37 -5.87
N GLN A 148 -5.43 20.61 -5.90
CA GLN A 148 -4.66 21.12 -7.02
C GLN A 148 -3.19 21.18 -6.67
N PHE A 149 -2.32 20.75 -7.59
CA PHE A 149 -0.89 20.89 -7.45
C PHE A 149 -0.30 21.66 -8.64
N SER A 150 0.32 22.81 -8.36
CA SER A 150 0.99 23.62 -9.37
C SER A 150 2.50 23.73 -9.18
N LEU A 151 3.23 23.77 -10.30
CA LEU A 151 4.62 24.20 -10.39
C LEU A 151 4.66 25.59 -11.02
N TYR A 152 5.17 26.57 -10.28
CA TYR A 152 5.44 27.92 -10.79
C TYR A 152 6.94 28.07 -10.99
N ILE A 153 7.36 28.52 -12.17
CA ILE A 153 8.78 28.70 -12.51
C ILE A 153 8.98 30.15 -12.93
N GLY A 154 9.96 30.80 -12.31
CA GLY A 154 10.30 32.20 -12.58
C GLY A 154 9.70 33.16 -11.55
N ASP A 155 10.36 34.29 -11.34
CA ASP A 155 9.99 35.27 -10.32
C ASP A 155 8.62 35.92 -10.59
N GLU A 156 8.23 36.01 -11.87
CA GLU A 156 6.94 36.55 -12.33
C GLU A 156 5.90 35.46 -12.67
N LYS A 157 6.16 34.20 -12.28
CA LYS A 157 5.36 33.01 -12.67
C LYS A 157 5.33 32.80 -14.19
N ASP A 158 6.50 32.91 -14.81
CA ASP A 158 6.69 32.80 -16.26
C ASP A 158 6.12 31.51 -16.85
N VAL A 159 6.22 30.41 -16.09
CA VAL A 159 5.65 29.11 -16.46
C VAL A 159 4.82 28.56 -15.32
N ILE A 160 3.63 28.07 -15.66
CA ILE A 160 2.70 27.42 -14.74
C ILE A 160 2.33 26.05 -15.30
N HIS A 161 2.53 25.01 -14.49
CA HIS A 161 2.00 23.67 -14.72
C HIS A 161 1.07 23.32 -13.58
N THR A 162 -0.13 22.80 -13.88
CA THR A 162 -1.13 22.46 -12.87
C THR A 162 -1.73 21.10 -13.18
N ILE A 163 -1.85 20.28 -12.15
CA ILE A 163 -2.52 18.99 -12.18
C ILE A 163 -3.57 18.96 -11.07
N ALA A 164 -4.75 18.44 -11.38
CA ALA A 164 -5.79 18.20 -10.40
C ALA A 164 -5.76 16.71 -10.04
N LEU A 165 -5.61 16.42 -8.75
CA LEU A 165 -5.50 15.06 -8.23
C LEU A 165 -6.68 14.77 -7.31
N ARG A 166 -7.17 13.53 -7.38
CA ARG A 166 -8.20 13.04 -6.47
C ARG A 166 -7.55 12.05 -5.52
N VAL A 167 -7.42 12.41 -4.25
CA VAL A 167 -6.61 11.65 -3.26
C VAL A 167 -7.44 11.28 -2.04
N PRO A 168 -7.05 10.28 -1.23
CA PRO A 168 -7.70 9.99 0.04
C PRO A 168 -7.61 11.18 1.00
N GLU A 169 -8.55 11.25 1.94
CA GLU A 169 -8.46 12.26 3.00
C GLU A 169 -7.22 12.04 3.88
N ASN A 170 -6.67 13.14 4.41
CA ASN A 170 -5.47 13.20 5.25
C ASN A 170 -4.14 12.88 4.56
N TYR A 171 -4.10 12.89 3.23
CA TYR A 171 -2.83 12.83 2.50
C TYR A 171 -1.95 14.05 2.77
N THR A 172 -0.66 13.79 2.90
CA THR A 172 0.38 14.79 3.02
C THR A 172 0.74 15.38 1.67
N ALA A 173 1.39 16.54 1.67
CA ALA A 173 1.90 17.15 0.43
C ALA A 173 2.94 16.24 -0.24
N ALA A 174 3.76 15.50 0.52
CA ALA A 174 4.69 14.52 -0.03
C ALA A 174 3.97 13.40 -0.80
N GLU A 175 2.92 12.81 -0.22
CA GLU A 175 2.13 11.76 -0.89
C GLU A 175 1.44 12.27 -2.16
N VAL A 176 0.95 13.52 -2.15
CA VAL A 176 0.38 14.16 -3.34
C VAL A 176 1.43 14.41 -4.43
N MET A 177 2.66 14.79 -4.05
CA MET A 177 3.77 14.94 -5.00
C MET A 177 4.16 13.61 -5.64
N GLU A 178 4.21 12.52 -4.87
CA GLU A 178 4.50 11.18 -5.37
C GLU A 178 3.43 10.71 -6.38
N LEU A 179 2.15 10.95 -6.08
CA LEU A 179 1.07 10.68 -7.02
C LEU A 179 1.19 11.53 -8.29
N ALA A 180 1.56 12.80 -8.16
CA ALA A 180 1.73 13.69 -9.30
C ALA A 180 2.86 13.25 -10.24
N GLU A 181 4.00 12.78 -9.69
CA GLU A 181 5.11 12.24 -10.49
C GLU A 181 4.67 11.03 -11.33
N VAL A 182 3.77 10.21 -10.80
CA VAL A 182 3.26 9.02 -11.48
C VAL A 182 2.27 9.40 -12.59
N GLU A 183 1.39 10.37 -12.34
CA GLU A 183 0.39 10.85 -13.31
C GLU A 183 1.03 11.67 -14.45
N ASP A 184 2.01 12.53 -14.15
CA ASP A 184 2.75 13.30 -15.15
C ASP A 184 4.26 13.39 -14.78
N PRO A 185 5.16 12.81 -15.61
CA PRO A 185 6.61 12.84 -15.38
C PRO A 185 7.21 14.24 -15.18
N LYS A 186 6.53 15.32 -15.58
CA LYS A 186 6.97 16.70 -15.28
C LYS A 186 7.03 17.00 -13.79
N TYR A 187 6.23 16.31 -12.97
CA TYR A 187 6.21 16.48 -11.53
C TYR A 187 7.28 15.66 -10.81
N LYS A 188 8.09 14.91 -11.55
CA LYS A 188 9.23 14.19 -11.01
C LYS A 188 10.13 15.11 -10.20
N PHE A 189 10.44 14.68 -8.99
CA PHE A 189 11.20 15.47 -8.05
C PHE A 189 12.30 14.66 -7.35
N LYS A 190 13.29 15.35 -6.78
CA LYS A 190 14.31 14.77 -5.92
C LYS A 190 14.33 15.51 -4.60
N TRP A 191 14.54 14.75 -3.55
CA TRP A 191 14.57 15.26 -2.19
C TRP A 191 15.63 14.51 -1.36
N LYS A 192 15.99 15.09 -0.22
CA LYS A 192 16.89 14.49 0.76
C LYS A 192 16.43 14.85 2.17
N THR A 193 16.79 14.04 3.16
CA THR A 193 16.54 14.38 4.56
C THR A 193 17.57 15.38 5.08
N MET A 194 17.12 16.50 5.64
CA MET A 194 17.95 17.49 6.32
C MET A 194 17.35 17.80 7.69
N SER A 195 18.12 17.58 8.76
CA SER A 195 17.66 17.81 10.14
C SER A 195 16.33 17.13 10.48
N GLY A 196 16.10 15.92 9.94
CA GLY A 196 14.87 15.16 10.12
C GLY A 196 13.70 15.59 9.23
N LYS A 197 13.87 16.60 8.36
CA LYS A 197 12.83 17.11 7.46
C LYS A 197 13.12 16.75 6.00
N MET A 198 12.07 16.56 5.21
CA MET A 198 12.13 16.36 3.77
C MET A 198 12.46 17.69 3.06
N TYR A 199 13.63 17.73 2.43
CA TYR A 199 14.10 18.87 1.65
C TYR A 199 14.07 18.55 0.16
N VAL A 200 13.11 19.13 -0.55
CA VAL A 200 12.97 19.04 -2.01
C VAL A 200 13.95 20.00 -2.68
N TYR A 201 14.77 19.50 -3.60
CA TYR A 201 15.84 20.28 -4.22
C TYR A 201 15.88 20.25 -5.74
N ASP A 202 15.00 19.48 -6.37
CA ASP A 202 14.87 19.35 -7.82
C ASP A 202 13.43 18.96 -8.12
N ILE A 203 12.76 19.69 -9.00
CA ILE A 203 11.45 19.32 -9.55
C ILE A 203 11.50 19.62 -11.05
N ALA A 204 10.92 18.76 -11.88
CA ALA A 204 10.93 18.90 -13.33
C ALA A 204 12.36 18.98 -13.93
N SER A 205 13.35 18.37 -13.28
CA SER A 205 14.79 18.48 -13.63
C SER A 205 15.37 19.90 -13.49
N ILE A 206 14.69 20.79 -12.76
CA ILE A 206 15.21 22.12 -12.39
C ILE A 206 15.70 22.01 -10.95
N ALA A 207 17.01 22.08 -10.74
CA ALA A 207 17.59 22.03 -9.41
C ALA A 207 17.59 23.42 -8.74
N ASN A 208 17.55 23.43 -7.41
CA ASN A 208 17.87 24.63 -6.63
C ASN A 208 19.25 25.17 -7.04
N ASP A 209 19.35 26.48 -7.19
CA ASP A 209 20.55 27.19 -7.58
C ASP A 209 20.91 28.21 -6.49
N PRO A 210 21.78 27.82 -5.53
CA PRO A 210 22.22 28.73 -4.48
C PRO A 210 23.05 29.91 -4.99
N GLU A 211 23.74 29.80 -6.13
CA GLU A 211 24.55 30.88 -6.69
C GLU A 211 23.66 32.00 -7.23
N MET A 212 22.54 31.64 -7.84
CA MET A 212 21.52 32.57 -8.31
C MET A 212 20.45 32.87 -7.24
N GLY A 213 20.55 32.27 -6.05
CA GLY A 213 19.58 32.43 -4.96
C GLY A 213 18.19 31.87 -5.27
N LYS A 214 18.06 30.93 -6.23
CA LYS A 214 16.79 30.36 -6.67
C LYS A 214 16.52 29.02 -6.03
N PHE A 215 15.33 28.87 -5.44
CA PHE A 215 14.94 27.68 -4.72
C PHE A 215 13.50 27.30 -5.04
N TRP A 216 13.21 26.01 -4.97
CA TRP A 216 11.85 25.48 -4.87
C TRP A 216 11.30 25.77 -3.48
N LEU A 217 10.32 26.68 -3.41
CA LEU A 217 9.67 27.11 -2.19
C LEU A 217 8.23 26.57 -2.16
N LEU A 218 7.81 26.11 -0.98
CA LEU A 218 6.49 25.51 -0.77
C LEU A 218 5.47 26.58 -0.40
N TYR A 219 4.32 26.54 -1.05
CA TYR A 219 3.19 27.41 -0.81
C TYR A 219 1.89 26.61 -0.74
N ILE A 220 0.92 27.16 -0.03
CA ILE A 220 -0.46 26.66 0.02
C ILE A 220 -1.45 27.78 -0.28
N GLY A 221 -2.52 27.47 -0.97
CA GLY A 221 -3.64 28.35 -1.24
C GLY A 221 -4.95 27.57 -1.28
N GLU A 222 -5.98 28.19 -1.84
CA GLU A 222 -7.30 27.59 -2.01
C GLU A 222 -7.68 27.64 -3.49
N THR A 223 -8.24 26.54 -3.98
CA THR A 223 -8.64 26.37 -5.38
C THR A 223 -9.67 27.44 -5.77
N ASN A 224 -9.47 28.10 -6.92
CA ASN A 224 -10.36 29.16 -7.45
C ASN A 224 -10.49 30.43 -6.59
N ASN A 225 -9.64 30.60 -5.58
CA ASN A 225 -9.60 31.82 -4.77
C ASN A 225 -8.46 32.74 -5.24
N THR A 226 -8.72 34.05 -5.32
CA THR A 226 -7.70 35.06 -5.65
C THR A 226 -6.82 35.43 -4.45
N ASN A 227 -7.04 34.80 -3.29
CA ASN A 227 -6.24 35.02 -2.10
C ASN A 227 -4.76 34.74 -2.34
N PRO A 228 -3.85 35.49 -1.69
CA PRO A 228 -2.42 35.31 -1.85
C PRO A 228 -2.00 33.93 -1.32
N LEU A 229 -1.11 33.27 -2.05
CA LEU A 229 -0.48 32.03 -1.62
C LEU A 229 0.32 32.24 -0.34
N LEU A 230 0.13 31.35 0.63
CA LEU A 230 0.87 31.36 1.89
C LEU A 230 2.16 30.55 1.73
N HIS A 231 3.31 31.18 1.94
CA HIS A 231 4.60 30.49 2.00
C HIS A 231 4.70 29.62 3.25
N LEU A 232 5.11 28.37 3.10
CA LEU A 232 5.27 27.41 4.19
C LEU A 232 6.73 27.02 4.36
N THR A 233 7.18 26.93 5.61
CA THR A 233 8.50 26.39 5.99
C THR A 233 8.41 24.97 6.57
N THR A 234 7.20 24.42 6.61
CA THR A 234 6.92 23.05 7.04
C THR A 234 7.41 22.05 6.01
N SER A 235 7.78 20.87 6.47
CA SER A 235 8.21 19.78 5.62
C SER A 235 7.01 19.20 4.83
N PRO A 236 7.15 18.85 3.53
CA PRO A 236 6.03 18.31 2.75
C PRO A 236 5.39 17.03 3.32
N ASP A 237 6.17 16.20 4.01
CA ASP A 237 5.75 14.98 4.72
C ASP A 237 5.02 15.24 6.04
N GLU A 238 5.05 16.49 6.55
CA GLU A 238 4.32 16.91 7.75
C GLU A 238 3.04 17.71 7.41
N LEU A 239 2.90 18.15 6.15
CA LEU A 239 1.80 19.01 5.71
C LEU A 239 0.61 18.17 5.23
N ILE A 240 -0.40 17.99 6.08
CA ILE A 240 -1.67 17.35 5.70
C ILE A 240 -2.53 18.32 4.89
N LEU A 241 -2.94 17.90 3.70
CA LEU A 241 -3.79 18.68 2.82
C LEU A 241 -5.28 18.47 3.13
N LYS A 242 -6.09 19.47 2.78
CA LYS A 242 -7.54 19.48 2.90
C LYS A 242 -8.19 19.53 1.52
N ALA A 243 -9.49 19.23 1.47
CA ALA A 243 -10.26 19.37 0.26
C ALA A 243 -10.18 20.81 -0.27
N GLU A 244 -9.97 20.94 -1.58
CA GLU A 244 -9.83 22.22 -2.29
C GLU A 244 -8.53 23.00 -2.02
N ASP A 245 -7.60 22.43 -1.26
CA ASP A 245 -6.27 23.02 -1.10
C ASP A 245 -5.54 23.10 -2.45
N HIS A 246 -4.83 24.21 -2.64
CA HIS A 246 -3.93 24.45 -3.77
C HIS A 246 -2.48 24.39 -3.31
N LEU A 247 -1.86 23.22 -3.48
CA LEU A 247 -0.43 23.03 -3.26
C LEU A 247 0.37 23.70 -4.39
N VAL A 248 1.37 24.50 -4.05
CA VAL A 248 2.23 25.14 -5.05
C VAL A 248 3.69 25.01 -4.67
N PHE A 249 4.50 24.48 -5.59
CA PHE A 249 5.94 24.63 -5.54
C PHE A 249 6.36 25.73 -6.50
N TRP A 250 7.03 26.76 -5.98
CA TRP A 250 7.45 27.92 -6.76
C TRP A 250 8.97 28.01 -6.80
N TYR A 251 9.55 27.83 -7.99
CA TYR A 251 10.95 28.08 -8.27
C TYR A 251 11.18 29.57 -8.53
N LYS A 252 11.70 30.27 -7.52
CA LYS A 252 11.96 31.71 -7.55
C LYS A 252 13.15 32.09 -6.69
N THR A 253 13.59 33.34 -6.83
CA THR A 253 14.59 33.93 -5.95
C THR A 253 14.04 33.97 -4.53
N ALA A 254 14.77 33.37 -3.58
CA ALA A 254 14.43 33.43 -2.18
C ALA A 254 14.67 34.85 -1.67
N SER A 255 13.59 35.51 -1.24
CA SER A 255 13.68 36.77 -0.53
C SER A 255 14.19 36.50 0.89
N VAL A 256 15.41 36.98 1.17
CA VAL A 256 16.03 37.00 2.51
C VAL A 256 15.37 38.07 3.37
#